data_AF-A0A2E4D2V4-F1
#
_entry.id   AF-A0A2E4D2V4-F1
#
_cell.length_a   1.000
_cell.length_b   1.000
_cell.length_c   1.000
_cell.angle_alpha   90.00
_cell.angle_beta   90.00
_cell.angle_gamma   90.00
#
_symmetry.space_group_name_H-M   'P 1'
#
loop_
_entity.id
_entity.type
_entity.pdbx_description
1 polymer ?
#
loop_
_entity_poly.entity_id
_entity_poly.type
_entity_poly.pdbx_seq_one_letter_code
_entity_poly.pdbx_strand_id
1 'polypeptide(L)'
;MFLKDGYKKIMLLTGTRISNIDLVNKGSDGQKIMTAIGLTNDSRALDFIDGDLKTNKHLNGKPAETLWISQMQNNLTEFEKGLKFKDSWIYHKIKKFIYLPIDKTSDHIIGSPTIVSEDVFPELYKKLEEDFNFISFEIQKCIKNKEVLHTVNGPNNFLQIRTKAAKNKYGRYTPMKINGFEIKDKYMAFYFKKEFLYQIN
;
A
#
# COMPACT_ATOMS: atom_id res chain seq x y z
N MET A 1 -5.68 18.68 2.71
CA MET A 1 -4.88 19.13 1.54
C MET A 1 -5.19 18.23 0.35
N PHE A 2 -5.35 18.80 -0.86
CA PHE A 2 -5.51 17.98 -2.08
C PHE A 2 -4.15 17.41 -2.53
N LEU A 3 -4.17 16.26 -3.18
CA LEU A 3 -2.97 15.54 -3.61
C LEU A 3 -2.08 16.41 -4.52
N LYS A 4 -2.66 17.19 -5.42
CA LYS A 4 -1.92 18.08 -6.32
C LYS A 4 -1.08 19.13 -5.57
N ASP A 5 -1.59 19.62 -4.44
CA ASP A 5 -0.90 20.62 -3.63
C ASP A 5 0.20 19.96 -2.80
N GLY A 6 -0.08 18.75 -2.29
CA GLY A 6 0.93 17.90 -1.67
C GLY A 6 2.09 17.57 -2.61
N TYR A 7 1.78 17.22 -3.86
CA TYR A 7 2.78 16.94 -4.90
C TYR A 7 3.72 18.13 -5.12
N LYS A 8 3.18 19.35 -5.28
CA LYS A 8 4.01 20.56 -5.44
C LYS A 8 4.94 20.78 -4.26
N LYS A 9 4.47 20.52 -3.03
CA LYS A 9 5.32 20.63 -1.84
C LYS A 9 6.40 19.55 -1.78
N ILE A 10 6.07 18.31 -2.12
CA ILE A 10 7.05 17.21 -2.17
C ILE A 10 8.12 17.47 -3.23
N MET A 11 7.75 18.02 -4.40
CA MET A 11 8.70 18.40 -5.45
C MET A 11 9.79 19.37 -4.96
N LEU A 12 9.46 20.27 -4.02
CA LEU A 12 10.44 21.19 -3.42
C LEU A 12 11.42 20.48 -2.47
N LEU A 13 11.11 19.26 -2.03
CA LEU A 13 11.94 18.44 -1.15
C LEU A 13 12.81 17.46 -1.94
N THR A 14 12.63 17.30 -3.25
CA THR A 14 13.43 16.36 -4.06
C THR A 14 14.92 16.70 -3.97
N GLY A 15 15.75 15.67 -3.79
CA GLY A 15 17.20 15.78 -3.57
C GLY A 15 17.60 16.12 -2.14
N THR A 16 16.66 16.47 -1.26
CA THR A 16 16.96 16.74 0.15
C THR A 16 17.13 15.45 0.95
N ARG A 17 18.00 15.49 1.96
CA ARG A 17 18.12 14.41 2.95
C ARG A 17 16.99 14.55 3.97
N ILE A 18 16.34 13.44 4.32
CA ILE A 18 15.25 13.44 5.30
C ILE A 18 15.71 13.94 6.67
N SER A 19 16.98 13.74 7.04
CA SER A 19 17.57 14.28 8.28
C SER A 19 17.62 15.81 8.31
N ASN A 20 17.64 16.46 7.16
CA ASN A 20 17.64 17.93 7.04
C ASN A 20 16.22 18.51 7.06
N ILE A 21 15.19 17.65 7.08
CA ILE A 21 13.81 18.08 7.28
C ILE A 21 13.64 18.31 8.79
N ASP A 22 13.55 19.59 9.15
CA ASP A 22 13.44 20.04 10.53
C ASP A 22 12.11 19.54 11.14
N LEU A 23 12.18 18.58 12.06
CA LEU A 23 11.02 17.91 12.61
C LEU A 23 11.16 17.62 14.11
N VAL A 24 10.20 18.17 14.86
CA VAL A 24 10.02 18.01 16.31
C VAL A 24 9.75 16.55 16.74
N ASN A 25 9.45 15.64 15.81
CA ASN A 25 9.12 14.24 16.13
C ASN A 25 9.93 13.21 15.31
N LYS A 26 10.52 12.24 16.03
CA LYS A 26 11.14 11.05 15.45
C LYS A 26 10.05 10.06 14.99
N GLY A 27 9.97 9.80 13.69
CA GLY A 27 9.04 8.85 13.08
C GLY A 27 9.65 8.16 11.85
N SER A 28 8.89 7.28 11.19
CA SER A 28 9.30 6.67 9.92
C SER A 28 9.44 7.74 8.82
N ASP A 29 10.26 7.49 7.79
CA ASP A 29 10.54 8.47 6.72
C ASP A 29 9.27 9.07 6.08
N GLY A 30 8.23 8.24 5.89
CA GLY A 30 6.93 8.70 5.39
C GLY A 30 6.25 9.73 6.32
N GLN A 31 6.23 9.48 7.63
CA GLN A 31 5.64 10.41 8.60
C GLN A 31 6.39 11.75 8.64
N LYS A 32 7.71 11.69 8.49
CA LYS A 32 8.54 12.88 8.41
C LYS A 32 8.16 13.74 7.21
N ILE A 33 8.05 13.13 6.04
CA ILE A 33 7.66 13.81 4.80
C ILE A 33 6.24 14.38 4.90
N MET A 34 5.29 13.61 5.43
CA MET A 34 3.92 14.10 5.66
C MET A 34 3.90 15.35 6.53
N THR A 35 4.63 15.32 7.65
CA THR A 35 4.72 16.47 8.56
C THR A 35 5.35 17.69 7.87
N ALA A 36 6.43 17.48 7.10
CA ALA A 36 7.14 18.53 6.36
C ALA A 36 6.25 19.28 5.38
N ILE A 37 5.33 18.57 4.71
CA ILE A 37 4.41 19.18 3.76
C ILE A 37 3.14 19.73 4.41
N GLY A 38 2.97 19.56 5.73
CA GLY A 38 1.83 20.05 6.50
C GLY A 38 0.62 19.11 6.52
N LEU A 39 0.84 17.80 6.37
CA LEU A 39 -0.17 16.79 6.66
C LEU A 39 -0.11 16.38 8.14
N THR A 40 -1.26 16.03 8.69
CA THR A 40 -1.38 15.43 10.02
C THR A 40 -1.12 13.93 9.95
N ASN A 41 -0.29 13.40 10.85
CA ASN A 41 -0.14 11.96 11.05
C ASN A 41 -1.36 11.44 11.84
N ASP A 42 -2.38 10.97 11.15
CA ASP A 42 -3.60 10.44 11.76
C ASP A 42 -4.01 9.08 11.15
N SER A 43 -5.18 8.58 11.51
CA SER A 43 -5.71 7.29 11.07
C SER A 43 -6.75 7.41 9.93
N ARG A 44 -6.75 8.52 9.17
CA ARG A 44 -7.67 8.68 8.03
C ARG A 44 -7.42 7.59 6.98
N ALA A 45 -8.45 7.32 6.18
CA ALA A 45 -8.37 6.32 5.11
C ALA A 45 -7.38 6.72 3.99
N LEU A 46 -7.23 8.02 3.76
CA LEU A 46 -6.35 8.64 2.77
C LEU A 46 -5.52 9.75 3.42
N ASP A 47 -4.26 9.89 3.00
CA ASP A 47 -3.39 10.96 3.46
C ASP A 47 -3.89 12.35 2.99
N PHE A 48 -4.31 12.44 1.73
CA PHE A 48 -4.89 13.63 1.11
C PHE A 48 -6.42 13.54 1.02
N ILE A 49 -7.06 14.64 0.62
CA ILE A 49 -8.51 14.68 0.39
C ILE A 49 -8.93 13.69 -0.72
N ASP A 50 -8.11 13.56 -1.76
CA ASP A 50 -8.42 12.83 -2.99
C ASP A 50 -7.38 11.76 -3.37
N GLY A 51 -6.49 11.38 -2.46
CA GLY A 51 -5.49 10.33 -2.72
C GLY A 51 -4.53 10.06 -1.57
N ASP A 52 -3.53 9.20 -1.81
CA ASP A 52 -2.59 8.72 -0.78
C ASP A 52 -1.13 9.12 -1.06
N LEU A 53 -0.26 9.06 -0.05
CA LEU A 53 1.20 9.13 -0.20
C LEU A 53 1.80 7.74 0.02
N LYS A 54 2.60 7.27 -0.93
CA LYS A 54 3.25 5.96 -0.88
C LYS A 54 4.75 6.11 -1.03
N THR A 55 5.49 6.03 0.08
CA THR A 55 6.96 6.02 0.05
C THR A 55 7.49 4.60 -0.13
N ASN A 56 8.52 4.41 -0.95
CA ASN A 56 9.20 3.12 -1.09
C ASN A 56 10.72 3.28 -0.91
N LYS A 57 11.36 2.32 -0.26
CA LYS A 57 12.83 2.28 -0.19
C LYS A 57 13.41 1.97 -1.56
N HIS A 58 14.36 2.79 -2.00
CA HIS A 58 15.16 2.54 -3.20
C HIS A 58 16.60 2.23 -2.84
N LEU A 59 17.20 1.34 -3.62
CA LEU A 59 18.62 1.06 -3.61
C LEU A 59 19.10 1.09 -5.06
N ASN A 60 20.09 1.93 -5.35
CA ASN A 60 20.71 2.11 -6.66
C ASN A 60 19.65 2.45 -7.73
N GLY A 61 18.76 3.40 -7.38
CA GLY A 61 17.68 3.88 -8.27
C GLY A 61 16.54 2.89 -8.50
N LYS A 62 16.46 1.80 -7.72
CA LYS A 62 15.45 0.74 -7.92
C LYS A 62 14.65 0.46 -6.64
N PRO A 63 13.35 0.16 -6.76
CA PRO A 63 12.52 -0.33 -5.65
C PRO A 63 13.16 -1.53 -4.93
N ALA A 64 13.41 -1.37 -3.63
CA ALA A 64 14.10 -2.35 -2.81
C ALA A 64 13.13 -3.32 -2.11
N GLU A 65 11.84 -3.00 -2.03
CA GLU A 65 10.83 -3.79 -1.33
C GLU A 65 9.44 -3.69 -1.97
N THR A 66 8.56 -4.63 -1.65
CA THR A 66 7.12 -4.54 -1.96
C THR A 66 6.48 -3.44 -1.12
N LEU A 67 5.49 -2.75 -1.66
CA LEU A 67 4.88 -1.58 -1.03
C LEU A 67 3.50 -1.89 -0.45
N TRP A 68 3.32 -1.68 0.85
CA TRP A 68 2.06 -1.95 1.53
C TRP A 68 0.93 -1.02 1.06
N ILE A 69 -0.26 -1.58 0.85
CA ILE A 69 -1.45 -0.83 0.44
C ILE A 69 -2.42 -0.69 1.62
N SER A 70 -3.05 -1.80 2.02
CA SER A 70 -4.03 -1.83 3.12
C SER A 70 -4.18 -3.23 3.68
N GLN A 71 -4.58 -3.30 4.95
CA GLN A 71 -4.93 -4.54 5.64
C GLN A 71 -6.32 -5.04 5.19
N MET A 72 -6.58 -6.35 5.34
CA MET A 72 -7.82 -7.02 4.89
C MET A 72 -8.81 -7.35 6.00
N GLN A 73 -8.41 -7.30 7.26
CA GLN A 73 -9.17 -7.85 8.40
C GLN A 73 -10.55 -7.21 8.58
N ASN A 74 -10.66 -5.90 8.34
CA ASN A 74 -11.92 -5.18 8.53
C ASN A 74 -12.87 -5.34 7.35
N ASN A 75 -12.41 -5.95 6.24
CA ASN A 75 -13.15 -6.07 5.00
C ASN A 75 -13.29 -7.54 4.53
N LEU A 76 -12.98 -8.50 5.40
CA LEU A 76 -12.91 -9.92 5.04
C LEU A 76 -14.25 -10.46 4.52
N THR A 77 -15.38 -9.98 5.06
CA THR A 77 -16.74 -10.36 4.64
C THR A 77 -17.09 -9.88 3.24
N GLU A 78 -16.41 -8.87 2.71
CA GLU A 78 -16.67 -8.37 1.35
C GLU A 78 -16.31 -9.41 0.28
N PHE A 79 -15.33 -10.28 0.56
CA PHE A 79 -14.93 -11.34 -0.36
C PHE A 79 -15.98 -12.44 -0.53
N GLU A 80 -16.89 -12.64 0.43
CA GLU A 80 -17.93 -13.68 0.35
C GLU A 80 -18.81 -13.53 -0.90
N LYS A 81 -19.07 -12.28 -1.28
CA LYS A 81 -19.94 -11.91 -2.41
C LYS A 81 -19.17 -11.70 -3.72
N GLY A 82 -17.86 -11.93 -3.74
CA GLY A 82 -17.01 -11.74 -4.92
C GLY A 82 -16.70 -10.26 -5.16
N LEU A 83 -15.98 -9.65 -4.22
CA LEU A 83 -15.54 -8.25 -4.28
C LEU A 83 -14.77 -7.95 -5.57
N LYS A 84 -15.20 -6.91 -6.30
CA LYS A 84 -14.53 -6.43 -7.51
C LYS A 84 -13.55 -5.30 -7.19
N PHE A 85 -12.57 -5.12 -8.05
CA PHE A 85 -11.52 -4.12 -7.85
C PHE A 85 -12.09 -2.72 -7.62
N LYS A 86 -12.92 -2.21 -8.52
CA LYS A 86 -13.46 -0.83 -8.46
C LYS A 86 -14.34 -0.55 -7.23
N ASP A 87 -14.94 -1.58 -6.66
CA ASP A 87 -15.78 -1.49 -5.46
C ASP A 87 -14.98 -1.65 -4.15
N SER A 88 -13.69 -1.99 -4.26
CA SER A 88 -12.86 -2.33 -3.10
C SER A 88 -12.24 -1.10 -2.43
N TRP A 89 -12.00 -1.22 -1.12
CA TRP A 89 -11.19 -0.25 -0.38
C TRP A 89 -9.76 -0.16 -0.91
N ILE A 90 -9.26 -1.22 -1.55
CA ILE A 90 -7.95 -1.23 -2.21
C ILE A 90 -7.94 -0.24 -3.37
N TYR A 91 -8.90 -0.33 -4.28
CA TYR A 91 -9.01 0.63 -5.39
C TYR A 91 -9.19 2.05 -4.86
N HIS A 92 -10.07 2.29 -3.88
CA HIS A 92 -10.22 3.64 -3.34
C HIS A 92 -8.93 4.22 -2.75
N LYS A 93 -8.06 3.36 -2.20
CA LYS A 93 -6.76 3.77 -1.67
C LYS A 93 -5.69 4.00 -2.73
N ILE A 94 -5.80 3.33 -3.87
CA ILE A 94 -4.79 3.41 -4.94
C ILE A 94 -5.30 4.06 -6.22
N LYS A 95 -6.55 4.52 -6.31
CA LYS A 95 -7.10 5.17 -7.51
C LYS A 95 -6.33 6.43 -7.90
N LYS A 96 -5.70 7.08 -6.92
CA LYS A 96 -4.81 8.23 -7.08
C LYS A 96 -3.86 8.31 -5.89
N PHE A 97 -2.56 8.29 -6.14
CA PHE A 97 -1.56 8.44 -5.08
C PHE A 97 -0.26 9.06 -5.61
N ILE A 98 0.54 9.61 -4.70
CA ILE A 98 1.91 10.01 -4.98
C ILE A 98 2.82 8.84 -4.63
N TYR A 99 3.54 8.32 -5.62
CA TYR A 99 4.65 7.42 -5.39
C TYR A 99 5.92 8.24 -5.13
N LEU A 100 6.61 7.97 -4.03
CA LEU A 100 7.80 8.70 -3.63
C LEU A 100 8.97 7.74 -3.32
N PRO A 101 9.94 7.62 -4.23
CA PRO A 101 11.21 6.94 -3.98
C PRO A 101 11.99 7.62 -2.86
N ILE A 102 12.51 6.82 -1.91
CA ILE A 102 13.49 7.25 -0.93
C ILE A 102 14.77 6.48 -1.19
N ASP A 103 15.78 7.12 -1.77
CA ASP A 103 17.09 6.51 -1.92
C ASP A 103 17.65 6.21 -0.53
N LYS A 104 18.20 5.01 -0.35
CA LYS A 104 18.87 4.52 0.87
C LYS A 104 20.17 3.80 0.55
N THR A 105 20.77 4.02 -0.63
CA THR A 105 22.08 3.45 -0.97
C THR A 105 23.17 4.02 -0.08
N SER A 106 23.14 5.32 0.19
CA SER A 106 24.14 6.02 1.01
C SER A 106 23.52 6.83 2.15
N ASP A 107 22.38 7.48 1.90
CA ASP A 107 21.63 8.28 2.86
C ASP A 107 20.14 8.24 2.49
N HIS A 108 19.25 8.76 3.34
CA HIS A 108 17.80 8.86 3.13
C HIS A 108 17.47 10.09 2.26
N ILE A 109 17.65 10.00 0.95
CA ILE A 109 17.43 11.11 0.01
C ILE A 109 16.05 10.99 -0.64
N ILE A 110 15.31 12.10 -0.68
CA ILE A 110 13.99 12.18 -1.32
C ILE A 110 14.17 12.19 -2.84
N GLY A 111 13.59 11.19 -3.51
CA GLY A 111 13.59 11.09 -4.97
C GLY A 111 12.55 11.98 -5.64
N SER A 112 12.41 11.83 -6.95
CA SER A 112 11.38 12.50 -7.73
C SER A 112 10.02 11.82 -7.51
N PRO A 113 8.98 12.55 -7.08
CA PRO A 113 7.63 11.98 -6.94
C PRO A 113 6.94 11.77 -8.28
N THR A 114 6.13 10.71 -8.37
CA THR A 114 5.25 10.43 -9.52
C THR A 114 3.79 10.41 -9.06
N ILE A 115 2.90 11.11 -9.78
CA ILE A 115 1.45 10.94 -9.59
C ILE A 115 1.02 9.69 -10.33
N VAL A 116 0.49 8.71 -9.59
CA VAL A 116 -0.04 7.46 -10.14
C VAL A 116 -1.55 7.48 -10.02
N SER A 117 -2.22 7.31 -11.16
CA SER A 117 -3.68 7.22 -11.25
C SER A 117 -4.06 6.48 -12.53
N GLU A 118 -5.31 6.05 -12.61
CA GLU A 118 -5.84 5.36 -13.80
C GLU A 118 -5.75 6.22 -15.06
N ASP A 119 -6.02 7.52 -14.94
CA ASP A 119 -5.92 8.46 -16.06
C ASP A 119 -4.50 8.58 -16.62
N VAL A 120 -3.48 8.34 -15.78
CA VAL A 120 -2.06 8.43 -16.15
C VAL A 120 -1.52 7.06 -16.62
N PHE A 121 -2.00 5.97 -16.02
CA PHE A 121 -1.50 4.61 -16.28
C PHE A 121 -2.65 3.60 -16.55
N PRO A 122 -3.50 3.81 -17.57
CA PRO A 122 -4.72 3.01 -17.75
C PRO A 122 -4.43 1.51 -17.92
N GLU A 123 -3.41 1.16 -18.71
CA GLU A 123 -3.01 -0.24 -18.92
C GLU A 123 -2.47 -0.91 -17.65
N LEU A 124 -1.80 -0.16 -16.77
CA LEU A 124 -1.36 -0.71 -15.49
C LEU A 124 -2.57 -0.95 -14.57
N TYR A 125 -3.56 -0.06 -14.57
CA TYR A 125 -4.78 -0.24 -13.76
C TYR A 125 -5.64 -1.40 -14.23
N LYS A 126 -5.66 -1.69 -15.54
CA LYS A 126 -6.26 -2.93 -16.06
C LYS A 126 -5.58 -4.17 -15.49
N LYS A 127 -4.25 -4.21 -15.46
CA LYS A 127 -3.49 -5.32 -14.86
C LYS A 127 -3.67 -5.43 -13.35
N LEU A 128 -3.75 -4.29 -12.64
CA LEU A 128 -4.09 -4.28 -11.21
C LEU A 128 -5.49 -4.83 -10.96
N GLU A 129 -6.45 -4.52 -11.83
CA GLU A 129 -7.81 -5.05 -11.75
C GLU A 129 -7.84 -6.56 -11.94
N GLU A 130 -7.16 -7.08 -12.97
CA GLU A 130 -7.00 -8.52 -13.20
C GLU A 130 -6.37 -9.21 -11.99
N ASP A 131 -5.30 -8.61 -11.43
CA ASP A 131 -4.63 -9.12 -10.24
C ASP A 131 -5.52 -9.16 -9.01
N PHE A 132 -6.22 -8.05 -8.74
CA PHE A 132 -7.12 -7.96 -7.61
C PHE A 132 -8.27 -8.95 -7.74
N ASN A 133 -8.90 -9.03 -8.91
CA ASN A 133 -10.05 -9.90 -9.14
C ASN A 133 -9.66 -11.38 -9.02
N PHE A 134 -8.46 -11.76 -9.47
CA PHE A 134 -7.91 -13.10 -9.24
C PHE A 134 -7.70 -13.38 -7.76
N ILE A 135 -7.03 -12.48 -7.04
CA ILE A 135 -6.79 -12.63 -5.59
C ILE A 135 -8.12 -12.72 -4.83
N SER A 136 -9.10 -11.88 -5.18
CA SER A 136 -10.45 -11.87 -4.60
C SER A 136 -11.15 -13.21 -4.80
N PHE A 137 -11.07 -13.79 -6.00
CA PHE A 137 -11.60 -15.11 -6.29
C PHE A 137 -10.95 -16.22 -5.45
N GLU A 138 -9.63 -16.22 -5.33
CA GLU A 138 -8.91 -17.21 -4.50
C GLU A 138 -9.29 -17.09 -3.02
N ILE A 139 -9.41 -15.87 -2.48
CA ILE A 139 -9.89 -15.65 -1.11
C ILE A 139 -11.33 -16.19 -0.95
N GLN A 140 -12.22 -15.87 -1.89
CA GLN A 140 -13.60 -16.35 -1.86
C GLN A 140 -13.66 -17.88 -1.87
N LYS A 141 -12.82 -18.54 -2.68
CA LYS A 141 -12.70 -20.00 -2.72
C LYS A 141 -12.24 -20.55 -1.37
N CYS A 142 -11.20 -19.97 -0.75
CA CYS A 142 -10.75 -20.38 0.58
C CYS A 142 -11.85 -20.23 1.63
N ILE A 143 -12.63 -19.14 1.59
CA ILE A 143 -13.76 -18.92 2.50
C ILE A 143 -14.82 -20.02 2.31
N LYS A 144 -15.25 -20.28 1.06
CA LYS A 144 -16.29 -21.27 0.73
C LYS A 144 -15.89 -22.69 1.12
N ASN A 145 -14.64 -23.04 0.85
CA ASN A 145 -14.11 -24.39 1.10
C ASN A 145 -13.63 -24.58 2.55
N LYS A 146 -13.60 -23.52 3.36
CA LYS A 146 -12.99 -23.52 4.70
C LYS A 146 -11.53 -23.99 4.65
N GLU A 147 -10.78 -23.42 3.71
CA GLU A 147 -9.35 -23.68 3.53
C GLU A 147 -8.51 -22.58 4.18
N VAL A 148 -7.26 -22.91 4.53
CA VAL A 148 -6.29 -21.93 5.04
C VAL A 148 -5.86 -21.02 3.89
N LEU A 149 -5.93 -19.70 4.10
CA LEU A 149 -5.45 -18.72 3.15
C LEU A 149 -3.92 -18.63 3.18
N HIS A 150 -3.30 -18.72 2.02
CA HIS A 150 -1.87 -18.52 1.84
C HIS A 150 -1.61 -17.22 1.09
N THR A 151 -0.34 -16.86 0.93
CA THR A 151 0.07 -15.78 0.05
C THR A 151 -0.44 -16.06 -1.37
N VAL A 152 -1.15 -15.10 -1.96
CA VAL A 152 -1.64 -15.17 -3.34
C VAL A 152 -1.04 -14.01 -4.13
N ASN A 153 -0.50 -14.30 -5.31
CA ASN A 153 -0.06 -13.29 -6.27
C ASN A 153 -1.09 -13.20 -7.38
N GLY A 154 -1.33 -12.00 -7.90
CA GLY A 154 -2.10 -11.84 -9.12
C GLY A 154 -1.33 -12.33 -10.36
N PRO A 155 -2.02 -12.70 -11.45
CA PRO A 155 -1.42 -13.23 -12.68
C PRO A 155 -0.40 -12.30 -13.35
N ASN A 156 -0.58 -10.98 -13.26
CA ASN A 156 0.36 -9.98 -13.79
C ASN A 156 1.52 -9.69 -12.84
N ASN A 157 1.52 -10.31 -11.65
CA ASN A 157 2.56 -10.18 -10.65
C ASN A 157 2.73 -8.72 -10.15
N PHE A 158 1.66 -7.93 -10.14
CA PHE A 158 1.63 -6.53 -9.69
C PHE A 158 1.03 -6.38 -8.28
N LEU A 159 0.03 -7.19 -7.92
CA LEU A 159 -0.51 -7.26 -6.56
C LEU A 159 -0.25 -8.62 -5.90
N GLN A 160 -0.15 -8.58 -4.58
CA GLN A 160 -0.06 -9.75 -3.73
C GLN A 160 -0.81 -9.50 -2.42
N ILE A 161 -1.39 -10.56 -1.86
CA ILE A 161 -1.70 -10.62 -0.42
C ILE A 161 -0.65 -11.43 0.32
N ARG A 162 -0.19 -10.94 1.47
CA ARG A 162 0.75 -11.66 2.34
C ARG A 162 0.51 -11.32 3.81
N THR A 163 1.10 -12.12 4.70
CA THR A 163 1.03 -11.87 6.15
C THR A 163 1.59 -10.51 6.52
N LYS A 164 0.80 -9.74 7.28
CA LYS A 164 1.18 -8.48 7.93
C LYS A 164 0.49 -8.41 9.29
N ALA A 165 1.15 -8.97 10.31
CA ALA A 165 0.62 -9.02 11.67
C ALA A 165 1.71 -8.71 12.68
N ALA A 166 1.30 -8.14 13.81
CA ALA A 166 2.11 -8.00 15.01
C ALA A 166 1.53 -8.90 16.11
N LYS A 167 2.36 -9.28 17.09
CA LYS A 167 1.89 -9.95 18.30
C LYS A 167 1.11 -8.95 19.16
N ASN A 168 0.05 -9.42 19.80
CA ASN A 168 -0.69 -8.65 20.80
C ASN A 168 0.10 -8.55 22.11
N LYS A 169 -0.47 -7.86 23.11
CA LYS A 169 0.13 -7.68 24.45
C LYS A 169 0.44 -9.00 25.19
N TYR A 170 -0.11 -10.13 24.74
CA TYR A 170 0.12 -11.47 25.30
C TYR A 170 1.12 -12.30 24.46
N GLY A 171 1.81 -11.69 23.50
CA GLY A 171 2.79 -12.39 22.66
C GLY A 171 2.19 -13.31 21.59
N ARG A 172 0.88 -13.22 21.33
CA ARG A 172 0.15 -14.08 20.38
C ARG A 172 -0.30 -13.29 19.15
N TYR A 173 -0.42 -13.96 18.01
CA TYR A 173 -1.06 -13.36 16.83
C TYR A 173 -2.57 -13.40 16.96
N THR A 174 -3.24 -12.44 16.31
CA THR A 174 -4.70 -12.46 16.19
C THR A 174 -5.06 -13.17 14.88
N PRO A 175 -5.84 -14.27 14.94
CA PRO A 175 -6.26 -14.98 13.74
C PRO A 175 -7.30 -14.17 12.94
N MET A 176 -7.30 -14.36 11.63
CA MET A 176 -8.41 -13.96 10.75
C MET A 176 -9.49 -15.02 10.81
N LYS A 177 -10.69 -14.61 11.23
CA LYS A 177 -11.85 -15.49 11.29
C LYS A 177 -13.01 -14.92 10.48
N ILE A 178 -13.76 -15.80 9.83
CA ILE A 178 -15.00 -15.48 9.14
C ILE A 178 -16.02 -16.59 9.41
N ASN A 179 -17.24 -16.22 9.80
CA ASN A 179 -18.31 -17.18 10.15
C ASN A 179 -17.87 -18.25 11.16
N GLY A 180 -17.05 -17.87 12.16
CA GLY A 180 -16.51 -18.78 13.17
C GLY A 180 -15.35 -19.67 12.70
N PHE A 181 -15.05 -19.70 11.40
CA PHE A 181 -13.93 -20.44 10.83
C PHE A 181 -12.66 -19.59 10.80
N GLU A 182 -11.52 -20.16 11.20
CA GLU A 182 -10.21 -19.52 11.11
C GLU A 182 -9.60 -19.75 9.73
N ILE A 183 -9.58 -18.69 8.91
CA ILE A 183 -9.02 -18.74 7.57
C ILE A 183 -7.50 -18.49 7.58
N LYS A 184 -6.97 -17.84 8.63
CA LYS A 184 -5.53 -17.62 8.81
C LYS A 184 -5.19 -17.39 10.28
N ASP A 185 -4.02 -17.90 10.70
CA ASP A 185 -3.47 -17.69 12.05
C ASP A 185 -3.02 -16.24 12.33
N LYS A 186 -2.98 -15.40 11.29
CA LYS A 186 -2.43 -14.03 11.28
C LYS A 186 -3.16 -13.13 10.29
N TYR A 187 -3.12 -11.83 10.52
CA TYR A 187 -3.59 -10.84 9.55
C TYR A 187 -2.77 -10.83 8.25
N MET A 188 -3.47 -10.56 7.15
CA MET A 188 -2.92 -10.36 5.82
C MET A 188 -3.26 -8.96 5.30
N ALA A 189 -2.44 -8.50 4.36
CA ALA A 189 -2.58 -7.20 3.71
C ALA A 189 -2.22 -7.28 2.23
N PHE A 190 -2.76 -6.36 1.44
CA PHE A 190 -2.39 -6.15 0.05
C PHE A 190 -1.09 -5.35 -0.07
N TYR A 191 -0.29 -5.72 -1.05
CA TYR A 191 0.97 -5.08 -1.40
C TYR A 191 1.07 -4.92 -2.91
N PHE A 192 1.65 -3.81 -3.35
CA PHE A 192 2.26 -3.74 -4.67
C PHE A 192 3.54 -4.58 -4.66
N LYS A 193 3.71 -5.39 -5.69
CA LYS A 193 4.99 -6.06 -5.96
C LYS A 193 5.94 -5.11 -6.67
N LYS A 194 7.23 -5.46 -6.67
CA LYS A 194 8.27 -4.61 -7.28
C LYS A 194 8.06 -4.44 -8.78
N GLU A 195 7.50 -5.45 -9.42
CA GLU A 195 7.20 -5.50 -10.84
C GLU A 195 6.28 -4.35 -11.24
N PHE A 196 5.27 -4.03 -10.43
CA PHE A 196 4.46 -2.83 -10.61
C PHE A 196 5.27 -1.55 -10.37
N LEU A 197 6.06 -1.50 -9.29
CA LEU A 197 6.86 -0.33 -8.92
C LEU A 197 7.89 0.04 -9.99
N TYR A 198 8.43 -0.94 -10.73
CA TYR A 198 9.31 -0.70 -11.88
C TYR A 198 8.61 -0.05 -13.07
N GLN A 199 7.28 -0.14 -13.18
CA GLN A 199 6.51 0.47 -14.28
C GLN A 199 6.15 1.94 -14.05
N ILE A 200 6.23 2.40 -12.80
CA ILE A 200 5.80 3.75 -12.37
C ILE A 200 6.95 4.62 -11.84
N ASN A 201 8.18 4.08 -11.88
CA ASN A 201 9.39 4.74 -11.41
C ASN A 201 10.20 5.32 -12.57
#